data_AF-A0A7J9D1P6-F1
#
_entry.id   AF-A0A7J9D1P6-F1
#
_cell.length_a   1.000
_cell.length_b   1.000
_cell.length_c   1.000
_cell.angle_alpha   90.00
_cell.angle_beta   90.00
_cell.angle_gamma   90.00
#
_symmetry.space_group_name_H-M   'P 1'
#
loop_
_entity.id
_entity.type
_entity.pdbx_description
1 polymer ?
#
loop_
_entity_poly.entity_id
_entity_poly.type
_entity_poly.pdbx_seq_one_letter_code
_entity_poly.pdbx_strand_id
1 'polypeptide(L)'
;MKEIWDQWDDETKQLFYCDYGDLPYRLSVKVDKHLFRALAQFWNPAYSCFIFGKVDLVPTVEEYTTLLRCPKIQVDKAYSRAASVPTLLKKLMNITGMSEQ
;
A
#
# COMPACT_ATOMS: atom_id res chain seq x y z
N MET A 1 -2.58 14.12 -1.01
CA MET A 1 -3.40 13.63 0.12
C MET A 1 -3.23 14.51 1.35
N LYS A 2 -2.01 14.65 1.88
CA LYS A 2 -1.75 15.51 3.05
C LYS A 2 -2.29 16.95 2.90
N GLU A 3 -2.05 17.59 1.75
CA GLU A 3 -2.57 18.95 1.49
C GLU A 3 -4.11 19.04 1.54
N ILE A 4 -4.80 18.02 1.02
CA ILE A 4 -6.27 17.95 1.06
C ILE A 4 -6.74 17.71 2.50
N TRP A 5 -6.08 16.77 3.19
CA TRP A 5 -6.35 16.46 4.59
C TRP A 5 -6.19 17.69 5.49
N ASP A 6 -5.13 18.46 5.28
CA ASP A 6 -4.83 19.66 6.08
C ASP A 6 -5.86 20.78 5.86
N GLN A 7 -6.56 20.80 4.73
CA GLN A 7 -7.62 21.76 4.41
C GLN A 7 -8.99 21.39 4.99
N TRP A 8 -9.21 20.14 5.38
CA TRP A 8 -10.49 19.69 5.94
C TRP A 8 -10.68 20.18 7.37
N ASP A 9 -11.93 20.51 7.71
CA ASP A 9 -12.36 20.74 9.07
C ASP A 9 -12.38 19.42 9.87
N ASP A 10 -12.50 19.54 11.19
CA ASP A 10 -12.43 18.40 12.09
C ASP A 10 -13.61 17.44 11.93
N GLU A 11 -14.82 17.93 11.60
CA GLU A 11 -16.00 17.09 11.37
C GLU A 11 -15.80 16.21 10.13
N THR A 12 -15.34 16.80 9.03
CA THR A 12 -15.01 16.07 7.81
C THR A 12 -13.91 15.03 8.04
N LYS A 13 -12.87 15.37 8.82
CA LYS A 13 -11.81 14.42 9.19
C LYS A 13 -12.34 13.26 10.03
N GLN A 14 -13.24 13.52 10.98
CA GLN A 14 -13.85 12.47 11.80
C GLN A 14 -14.74 11.54 10.96
N LEU A 15 -15.54 12.08 10.05
CA LEU A 15 -16.34 11.27 9.13
C LEU A 15 -15.46 10.36 8.28
N PHE A 16 -14.37 10.90 7.72
CA PHE A 16 -13.42 10.09 6.96
C PHE A 16 -12.75 9.02 7.84
N TYR A 17 -12.34 9.37 9.06
CA TYR A 17 -11.73 8.43 10.00
C TYR A 17 -12.65 7.25 10.33
N CYS A 18 -13.95 7.51 10.55
CA CYS A 18 -14.93 6.46 10.79
C CYS A 18 -15.03 5.44 9.65
N ASP A 19 -14.77 5.87 8.41
CA ASP A 19 -14.86 5.04 7.21
C ASP A 19 -13.55 4.37 6.82
N TYR A 20 -12.42 5.04 7.03
CA TYR A 20 -11.13 4.67 6.45
C TYR A 20 -9.98 4.58 7.47
N GLY A 21 -10.23 4.91 8.74
CA GLY A 21 -9.23 4.85 9.81
C GLY A 21 -8.03 5.77 9.58
N ASP A 22 -6.84 5.23 9.84
CA ASP A 22 -5.57 5.96 9.78
C ASP A 22 -5.02 6.13 8.35
N LEU A 23 -5.76 5.70 7.31
CA LEU A 23 -5.33 5.76 5.91
C LEU A 23 -4.74 7.13 5.48
N PRO A 24 -5.31 8.29 5.89
CA PRO A 24 -4.77 9.60 5.53
C PRO A 24 -3.32 9.81 5.98
N TYR A 25 -3.03 9.41 7.22
CA TYR A 25 -1.71 9.53 7.80
C TYR A 25 -0.74 8.56 7.12
N ARG A 26 -1.19 7.34 6.81
CA ARG A 26 -0.37 6.33 6.12
C ARG A 26 0.00 6.76 4.69
N LEU A 27 -0.95 7.32 3.94
CA LEU A 27 -0.69 7.84 2.59
C LEU A 27 0.17 9.12 2.57
N SER A 28 0.34 9.76 3.72
CA SER A 28 1.22 10.93 3.86
C SER A 28 2.68 10.57 4.15
N VAL A 29 2.97 9.29 4.43
CA VAL A 29 4.34 8.81 4.69
C VAL A 29 5.20 9.07 3.46
N LYS A 30 6.28 9.82 3.66
CA LYS A 30 7.26 10.07 2.60
C LYS A 30 7.98 8.76 2.28
N VAL A 31 7.81 8.30 1.05
CA VAL A 31 8.57 7.15 0.54
C VAL A 31 9.81 7.68 -0.15
N ASP A 32 10.99 7.28 0.33
CA ASP A 32 12.24 7.61 -0.36
C ASP A 32 12.29 6.88 -1.71
N LYS A 33 12.55 7.65 -2.78
CA LYS A 33 12.54 7.12 -4.15
C LYS A 33 13.64 6.07 -4.38
N HIS A 34 14.81 6.26 -3.80
CA HIS A 34 15.94 5.34 -3.97
C HIS A 34 15.69 4.04 -3.19
N LEU A 35 15.17 4.14 -1.98
CA LEU A 35 14.71 2.99 -1.21
C LEU A 35 13.64 2.21 -1.96
N PHE A 36 12.61 2.88 -2.47
CA PHE A 36 11.55 2.21 -3.24
C PHE A 36 12.09 1.53 -4.49
N ARG A 37 13.03 2.18 -5.21
CA ARG A 37 13.67 1.58 -6.37
C ARG A 37 14.48 0.32 -6.01
N ALA A 38 15.18 0.33 -4.87
CA ALA A 38 15.88 -0.84 -4.37
C ALA A 38 14.89 -1.96 -3.98
N LEU A 39 13.82 -1.63 -3.24
CA LEU A 39 12.76 -2.57 -2.87
C LEU A 39 12.11 -3.22 -4.11
N ALA A 40 11.90 -2.44 -5.17
CA ALA A 40 11.26 -2.91 -6.39
C ALA A 40 12.05 -4.02 -7.12
N GLN A 41 13.36 -4.15 -6.89
CA GLN A 41 14.17 -5.26 -7.41
C GLN A 41 13.82 -6.60 -6.74
N PHE A 42 13.22 -6.57 -5.56
CA PHE A 42 12.81 -7.75 -4.80
C PHE A 42 11.35 -8.13 -5.04
N TRP A 43 10.70 -7.53 -6.04
CA TRP A 43 9.34 -7.92 -6.42
C TRP A 43 9.33 -9.33 -7.00
N ASN A 44 8.51 -10.21 -6.42
CA ASN A 44 8.28 -11.55 -6.91
C ASN A 44 6.93 -11.60 -7.65
N PRO A 45 6.92 -11.77 -8.99
CA PRO A 45 5.68 -11.79 -9.77
C PRO A 45 4.79 -13.00 -9.45
N ALA A 46 5.37 -14.16 -9.13
CA ALA A 46 4.62 -15.40 -8.86
C ALA A 46 3.74 -15.26 -7.61
N TYR A 47 4.26 -14.60 -6.57
CA TYR A 47 3.51 -14.36 -5.34
C TYR A 47 2.84 -12.98 -5.30
N SER A 48 3.21 -12.08 -6.20
CA SER A 48 2.76 -10.67 -6.25
C SER A 48 3.05 -9.93 -4.94
N CYS A 49 4.25 -10.10 -4.41
CA CYS A 49 4.74 -9.43 -3.19
C CYS A 49 6.25 -9.18 -3.27
N PHE A 50 6.79 -8.41 -2.33
CA PHE A 50 8.23 -8.20 -2.18
C PHE A 50 8.82 -9.28 -1.28
N ILE A 51 9.94 -9.90 -1.68
CA ILE A 51 10.58 -10.99 -0.92
C ILE A 51 12.07 -10.68 -0.69
N PHE A 52 12.48 -10.68 0.58
CA PHE A 52 13.87 -10.52 1.01
C PHE A 52 14.41 -11.84 1.54
N GLY A 53 15.23 -12.52 0.72
CA GLY A 53 15.74 -13.85 1.05
C GLY A 53 14.60 -14.86 1.19
N LYS A 54 14.25 -15.22 2.42
CA LYS A 54 13.17 -16.17 2.75
C LYS A 54 11.94 -15.51 3.39
N VAL A 55 11.91 -14.17 3.47
CA VAL A 55 10.84 -13.42 4.14
C VAL A 55 10.08 -12.63 3.08
N ASP A 56 8.77 -12.86 2.96
CA ASP A 56 7.90 -11.99 2.19
C ASP A 56 7.40 -10.81 3.05
N LEU A 57 7.16 -9.67 2.41
CA LEU A 57 6.66 -8.46 3.06
C LEU A 57 5.15 -8.32 2.94
N VAL A 58 4.41 -9.42 2.79
CA VAL A 58 2.94 -9.37 2.84
C VAL A 58 2.55 -9.25 4.31
N PRO A 59 1.86 -8.17 4.71
CA PRO A 59 1.38 -8.08 6.09
C PRO A 59 0.39 -9.20 6.37
N THR A 60 0.38 -9.72 7.60
CA THR A 60 -0.70 -10.61 8.03
C THR A 60 -2.03 -9.86 8.13
N VAL A 61 -3.11 -10.62 8.30
CA VAL A 61 -4.45 -10.05 8.48
C VAL A 61 -4.48 -9.07 9.65
N GLU A 62 -3.86 -9.46 10.76
CA GLU A 62 -3.77 -8.72 12.01
C GLU A 62 -2.88 -7.48 11.87
N GLU A 63 -1.75 -7.59 11.18
CA GLU A 63 -0.83 -6.46 10.97
C GLU A 63 -1.47 -5.37 10.13
N TYR A 64 -2.11 -5.73 9.01
CA TYR A 64 -2.70 -4.74 8.12
C TYR A 64 -4.00 -4.13 8.66
N THR A 65 -4.82 -4.91 9.39
CA THR A 65 -5.96 -4.34 10.13
C THR A 65 -5.50 -3.36 11.21
N THR A 66 -4.41 -3.69 11.92
CA THR A 66 -3.78 -2.79 12.90
C THR A 66 -3.21 -1.52 12.24
N LEU A 67 -2.55 -1.65 11.09
CA LEU A 67 -1.96 -0.52 10.36
C LEU A 67 -2.99 0.47 9.84
N LEU A 68 -4.11 -0.04 9.31
CA LEU A 68 -5.20 0.79 8.79
C LEU A 68 -6.10 1.34 9.89
N ARG A 69 -6.28 0.60 10.99
CA ARG A 69 -7.20 0.95 12.09
C ARG A 69 -8.57 1.38 11.57
N CYS A 70 -9.07 0.69 10.55
CA CYS A 70 -10.29 1.04 9.86
C CYS A 70 -11.47 0.26 10.48
N PRO A 71 -12.43 0.94 11.16
CA PRO A 71 -13.51 0.24 11.86
C PRO A 71 -14.48 -0.50 10.92
N LYS A 72 -14.62 -0.02 9.68
CA LYS A 72 -15.59 -0.55 8.70
C LYS A 72 -14.97 -1.54 7.71
N ILE A 73 -13.71 -1.92 7.90
CA ILE A 73 -13.02 -2.82 6.96
C ILE A 73 -13.63 -4.22 7.02
N GLN A 74 -14.17 -4.68 5.90
CA GLN A 74 -14.55 -6.08 5.72
C GLN A 74 -13.28 -6.83 5.34
N VAL A 75 -12.69 -7.53 6.31
CA VAL A 75 -11.40 -8.22 6.17
C VAL A 75 -11.40 -9.15 4.96
N ASP A 76 -12.44 -9.96 4.82
CA ASP A 76 -12.66 -10.86 3.68
C ASP A 76 -12.60 -10.16 2.32
N LYS A 77 -13.12 -8.93 2.23
CA LYS A 77 -13.09 -8.10 1.01
C LYS A 77 -11.79 -7.35 0.83
N ALA A 78 -11.16 -6.88 1.91
CA ALA A 78 -9.90 -6.16 1.86
C ALA A 78 -8.75 -7.03 1.31
N TYR A 79 -8.80 -8.33 1.59
CA TYR A 79 -7.86 -9.32 1.06
C TYR A 79 -8.30 -9.97 -0.25
N SER A 80 -9.47 -9.59 -0.81
CA SER A 80 -9.94 -10.12 -2.08
C SER A 80 -9.06 -9.58 -3.23
N ARG A 81 -8.10 -10.41 -3.64
CA ARG A 81 -7.03 -10.01 -4.57
C ARG A 81 -7.53 -10.07 -6.01
N ALA A 82 -8.17 -9.00 -6.47
CA ALA A 82 -8.27 -8.66 -7.89
C ALA A 82 -7.35 -7.48 -8.23
N ALA A 83 -6.11 -7.48 -7.71
CA ALA A 83 -5.12 -6.51 -8.16
C ALA A 83 -4.79 -6.79 -9.63
N SER A 84 -4.79 -5.78 -10.49
CA SER A 84 -4.26 -5.89 -11.84
C SER A 84 -2.73 -6.02 -11.79
N VAL A 85 -2.26 -7.20 -11.37
CA VAL A 85 -0.84 -7.58 -11.29
C VAL A 85 -0.06 -7.14 -12.54
N PRO A 86 -0.59 -7.27 -13.78
CA PRO A 86 0.10 -6.80 -14.98
C PRO A 86 0.33 -5.27 -15.00
N THR A 87 -0.61 -4.47 -14.52
CA THR A 87 -0.50 -3.01 -14.48
C THR A 87 0.52 -2.56 -13.43
N LEU A 88 0.55 -3.21 -12.26
CA LEU A 88 1.52 -2.92 -11.21
C LEU A 88 2.93 -3.31 -11.67
N LEU A 89 3.09 -4.49 -12.28
CA LEU A 89 4.34 -4.94 -12.88
C LEU A 89 4.89 -3.94 -13.89
N LYS A 90 4.06 -3.48 -14.83
CA LYS A 90 4.48 -2.47 -15.82
C LYS A 90 4.98 -1.18 -15.16
N LYS A 91 4.32 -0.72 -14.09
CA LYS A 91 4.77 0.46 -13.34
C LYS A 91 6.09 0.21 -12.61
N LEU A 92 6.26 -0.95 -11.99
CA LEU A 92 7.51 -1.32 -11.31
C LEU A 92 8.68 -1.41 -12.30
N MET A 93 8.47 -1.98 -13.48
CA MET A 93 9.46 -2.02 -14.56
C MET A 93 9.90 -0.61 -14.98
N ASN A 94 8.95 0.31 -15.17
CA ASN A 94 9.25 1.70 -15.50
C ASN A 94 10.07 2.42 -14.40
N ILE A 95 9.83 2.12 -13.13
CA ILE A 95 10.52 2.74 -11.99
C ILE A 95 11.93 2.16 -11.81
N THR A 96 12.08 0.86 -12.00
CA THR A 96 13.35 0.14 -11.82
C THR A 96 14.28 0.29 -13.02
N GLY A 97 13.72 0.47 -14.22
CA GLY A 97 14.44 0.41 -15.50
C GLY A 97 14.66 -1.02 -15.99
N MET A 98 13.87 -1.99 -15.49
CA MET A 98 13.91 -3.39 -15.92
C MET A 98 13.04 -3.59 -17.17
N SER A 99 13.51 -4.35 -18.16
CA SER A 99 12.71 -4.79 -19.30
C SER A 99 12.09 -6.16 -19.04
N GLU A 100 10.99 -6.50 -19.73
CA GLU A 100 10.56 -7.89 -19.85
C GLU A 100 11.72 -8.68 -20.51
N GLN A 101 12.10 -9.79 -19.89
CA GLN A 101 13.08 -10.75 -20.44
C GLN A 101 12.41 -11.70 -21.41
#